data_AF-A0A2N2E0T6-F1
#
_entry.id   AF-A0A2N2E0T6-F1
#
_cell.length_a   1.000
_cell.length_b   1.000
_cell.length_c   1.000
_cell.angle_alpha   90.00
_cell.angle_beta   90.00
_cell.angle_gamma   90.00
#
_symmetry.space_group_name_H-M   'P 1'
#
loop_
_entity.id
_entity.type
_entity.pdbx_description
1 polymer ?
#
loop_
_entity_poly.entity_id
_entity_poly.type
_entity_poly.pdbx_seq_one_letter_code
_entity_poly.pdbx_strand_id
1 'polypeptide(L)'
;MKGIGRQLSFGIAKEAVRGTAEAAATFWVPFTDLSLDEKVEMADYNPALGVIESLSDQKIVKKWTEGSLKAPVGDKHTALFLLSLLGAVATTDNADTDVTIKDHALTVGQSAQHPSLSMFLDDPLGAQDYKHPNGAIEEFSIKYEVGKILEEEVKFKSRAGATATLTPAMTVENKFLSQHATFKMAANLAGLDAASAVKIKSFNLKISQKLEDDYVLGSASPDDFINGGPTIEGEIEAIWQNETDFKTAFLAGTQKALRIDLKNTDVTIGTAANPEIKIDLAKVTFNALTKAVKIDDVVMQTLSFKASYSTADSKMIVVTVTNAQASY
;
A
#
# COMPACT_ATOMS: atom_id res chain seq x y z
N MET A 1 -7.86 -31.42 -1.56
CA MET A 1 -9.00 -31.46 -2.53
C MET A 1 -8.57 -30.68 -3.78
N LYS A 2 -9.12 -30.95 -4.99
CA LYS A 2 -8.93 -30.01 -6.11
C LYS A 2 -9.80 -28.78 -5.83
N GLY A 3 -9.22 -27.60 -5.74
CA GLY A 3 -9.91 -26.39 -5.32
C GLY A 3 -9.73 -25.23 -6.29
N ILE A 4 -10.60 -24.22 -6.16
CA ILE A 4 -10.54 -22.98 -6.94
C ILE A 4 -10.08 -21.87 -5.99
N GLY A 5 -9.07 -21.08 -6.38
CA GLY A 5 -8.50 -20.03 -5.52
C GLY A 5 -9.50 -18.99 -5.00
N ARG A 6 -10.65 -18.81 -5.67
CA ARG A 6 -11.77 -17.98 -5.21
C ARG A 6 -12.42 -18.44 -3.91
N GLN A 7 -12.13 -19.67 -3.46
CA GLN A 7 -12.62 -20.20 -2.18
C GLN A 7 -11.74 -19.78 -1.00
N LEU A 8 -10.54 -19.26 -1.25
CA LEU A 8 -9.66 -18.73 -0.21
C LEU A 8 -10.15 -17.34 0.21
N SER A 9 -9.96 -17.02 1.49
CA SER A 9 -10.20 -15.66 2.00
C SER A 9 -8.95 -15.11 2.67
N PHE A 10 -8.63 -13.85 2.40
CA PHE A 10 -7.52 -13.14 3.04
C PHE A 10 -8.05 -12.04 3.95
N GLY A 11 -7.53 -11.98 5.18
CA GLY A 11 -7.93 -11.00 6.17
C GLY A 11 -6.74 -10.27 6.80
N ILE A 12 -7.01 -9.08 7.30
CA ILE A 12 -6.03 -8.23 7.99
C ILE A 12 -6.60 -7.62 9.26
N ALA A 13 -5.77 -7.47 10.27
CA ALA A 13 -6.05 -6.69 11.48
C ALA A 13 -4.77 -5.97 11.92
N LYS A 14 -4.88 -4.80 12.56
CA LYS A 14 -3.74 -4.17 13.22
C LYS A 14 -3.44 -4.90 14.53
N GLU A 15 -2.17 -5.18 14.78
CA GLU A 15 -1.76 -5.78 16.05
C GLU A 15 -1.78 -4.74 17.17
N ALA A 16 -2.43 -5.07 18.28
CA ALA A 16 -2.37 -4.26 19.50
C ALA A 16 -0.95 -4.27 20.10
N VAL A 17 -0.25 -5.39 19.94
CA VAL A 17 1.16 -5.57 20.34
C VAL A 17 1.91 -6.18 19.16
N ARG A 18 2.93 -5.47 18.66
CA ARG A 18 3.74 -5.91 17.52
C ARG A 18 4.27 -7.34 17.72
N GLY A 19 4.06 -8.18 16.70
CA GLY A 19 4.44 -9.58 16.69
C GLY A 19 3.49 -10.52 17.43
N THR A 20 2.36 -10.02 17.94
CA THR A 20 1.30 -10.83 18.55
C THR A 20 0.08 -10.84 17.65
N ALA A 21 -0.21 -12.00 17.05
CA ALA A 21 -1.33 -12.12 16.12
C ALA A 21 -2.68 -11.93 16.83
N GLU A 22 -3.53 -11.08 16.26
CA GLU A 22 -4.91 -10.89 16.68
C GLU A 22 -5.74 -12.17 16.52
N ALA A 23 -6.85 -12.25 17.26
CA ALA A 23 -7.72 -13.42 17.22
C ALA A 23 -8.56 -13.50 15.94
N ALA A 24 -8.89 -12.36 15.33
CA ALA A 24 -9.73 -12.27 14.15
C ALA A 24 -9.29 -11.10 13.24
N ALA A 25 -9.58 -11.22 11.94
CA ALA A 25 -9.38 -10.13 11.00
C ALA A 25 -10.38 -8.98 11.26
N THR A 26 -9.90 -7.74 11.18
CA THR A 26 -10.75 -6.55 11.16
C THR A 26 -11.43 -6.41 9.80
N PHE A 27 -10.69 -6.69 8.73
CA PHE A 27 -11.17 -6.63 7.35
C PHE A 27 -10.80 -7.89 6.61
N TRP A 28 -11.77 -8.47 5.91
CA TRP A 28 -11.53 -9.48 4.90
C TRP A 28 -11.50 -8.79 3.54
N VAL A 29 -10.39 -8.93 2.83
CA VAL A 29 -10.10 -8.16 1.61
C VAL A 29 -10.47 -8.99 0.38
N PRO A 30 -11.36 -8.50 -0.50
CA PRO A 30 -11.64 -9.18 -1.76
C PRO A 30 -10.44 -9.05 -2.69
N PHE A 31 -9.73 -10.13 -2.96
CA PHE A 31 -8.54 -10.11 -3.80
C PHE A 31 -8.80 -10.63 -5.22
N THR A 32 -8.01 -10.14 -6.18
CA THR A 32 -7.93 -10.65 -7.55
C THR A 32 -6.74 -11.60 -7.71
N ASP A 33 -5.67 -11.37 -6.94
CA ASP A 33 -4.45 -12.17 -6.93
C ASP A 33 -3.90 -12.22 -5.50
N LEU A 34 -3.41 -13.39 -5.08
CA LEU A 34 -2.85 -13.62 -3.76
C LEU A 34 -1.70 -14.61 -3.87
N SER A 35 -0.54 -14.22 -3.38
CA SER A 35 0.59 -15.12 -3.13
C SER A 35 0.98 -15.06 -1.66
N LEU A 36 1.14 -16.21 -1.03
CA LEU A 36 1.61 -16.32 0.35
C LEU A 36 2.54 -17.54 0.44
N ASP A 37 3.83 -17.27 0.51
CA ASP A 37 4.86 -18.31 0.51
C ASP A 37 5.59 -18.32 1.86
N GLU A 38 5.62 -19.48 2.52
CA GLU A 38 6.56 -19.71 3.61
C GLU A 38 7.95 -20.00 3.03
N LYS A 39 8.94 -19.23 3.49
CA LYS A 39 10.34 -19.33 3.07
C LYS A 39 11.18 -19.84 4.23
N VAL A 40 12.21 -20.63 3.89
CA VAL A 40 13.20 -21.12 4.84
C VAL A 40 14.61 -20.92 4.28
N GLU A 41 15.55 -20.58 5.14
CA GLU A 41 16.98 -20.61 4.83
C GLU A 41 17.59 -21.85 5.47
N MET A 42 18.38 -22.61 4.70
CA MET A 42 19.07 -23.80 5.17
C MET A 42 20.58 -23.57 5.23
N ALA A 43 21.22 -24.10 6.26
CA ALA A 43 22.66 -24.18 6.38
C ALA A 43 23.14 -25.62 6.18
N ASP A 44 24.17 -25.77 5.35
CA ASP A 44 24.82 -27.05 5.10
C ASP A 44 25.72 -27.43 6.28
N TYR A 45 25.62 -28.70 6.67
CA TYR A 45 26.52 -29.30 7.64
C TYR A 45 27.43 -30.30 6.92
N ASN A 46 28.68 -29.89 6.68
CA ASN A 46 29.65 -30.63 5.87
C ASN A 46 30.95 -30.92 6.64
N PRO A 47 30.92 -31.66 7.75
CA PRO A 47 32.13 -32.17 8.38
C PRO A 47 32.81 -33.22 7.47
N ALA A 48 34.12 -33.38 7.61
CA ALA A 48 34.84 -34.47 6.97
C ALA A 48 34.45 -35.81 7.62
N LEU A 49 33.66 -36.63 6.91
CA LEU A 49 33.22 -37.95 7.35
C LEU A 49 34.06 -39.11 6.79
N GLY A 50 35.19 -38.81 6.14
CA GLY A 50 36.05 -39.82 5.51
C GLY A 50 35.46 -40.45 4.25
N VAL A 51 34.43 -39.83 3.67
CA VAL A 51 33.78 -40.22 2.41
C VAL A 51 33.83 -39.03 1.43
N ILE A 52 33.66 -39.29 0.13
CA ILE A 52 33.88 -38.28 -0.93
C ILE A 52 32.65 -37.40 -1.19
N GLU A 53 31.50 -37.79 -0.63
CA GLU A 53 30.26 -37.05 -0.68
C GLU A 53 30.40 -35.72 0.06
N SER A 54 29.97 -34.64 -0.60
CA SER A 54 30.25 -33.27 -0.16
C SER A 54 29.25 -32.70 0.84
N LEU A 55 28.12 -33.37 1.09
CA LEU A 55 27.03 -32.89 1.95
C LEU A 55 26.57 -34.00 2.88
N SER A 56 26.54 -33.73 4.19
CA SER A 56 26.11 -34.73 5.19
C SER A 56 24.74 -34.45 5.79
N ASP A 57 24.35 -33.19 5.94
CA ASP A 57 23.05 -32.78 6.48
C ASP A 57 22.75 -31.32 6.13
N GLN A 58 21.50 -30.91 6.24
CA GLN A 58 21.05 -29.53 6.10
C GLN A 58 20.09 -29.16 7.23
N LYS A 59 20.28 -27.99 7.83
CA LYS A 59 19.45 -27.50 8.95
C LYS A 59 18.79 -26.18 8.60
N ILE A 60 17.51 -26.02 8.95
CA ILE A 60 16.81 -24.75 8.78
C ILE A 60 17.32 -23.76 9.82
N VAL A 61 17.84 -22.63 9.35
CA VAL A 61 18.39 -21.55 10.18
C VAL A 61 17.49 -20.32 10.23
N LYS A 62 16.64 -20.11 9.23
CA LYS A 62 15.65 -19.01 9.22
C LYS A 62 14.31 -19.45 8.61
N LYS A 63 13.21 -18.83 9.03
CA LYS A 63 11.84 -19.06 8.56
C LYS A 63 11.03 -17.76 8.59
N TRP A 64 10.34 -17.44 7.50
CA TRP A 64 9.46 -16.28 7.40
C TRP A 64 8.40 -16.51 6.32
N THR A 65 7.45 -15.60 6.18
CA THR A 65 6.44 -15.64 5.12
C THR A 65 6.52 -14.35 4.30
N GLU A 66 6.49 -14.47 2.98
CA GLU A 66 6.40 -13.34 2.06
C GLU A 66 5.19 -13.49 1.17
N GLY A 67 4.58 -12.37 0.81
CA GLY A 67 3.38 -12.40 0.00
C GLY A 67 3.12 -11.13 -0.78
N SER A 68 2.18 -11.26 -1.69
CA SER A 68 1.63 -10.15 -2.46
C SER A 68 0.13 -10.31 -2.59
N LEU A 69 -0.56 -9.18 -2.60
CA LEU A 69 -2.01 -9.08 -2.70
C LEU A 69 -2.36 -8.06 -3.77
N LYS A 70 -3.26 -8.42 -4.69
CA LYS A 70 -3.93 -7.44 -5.55
C LYS A 70 -5.40 -7.40 -5.20
N ALA A 71 -5.92 -6.20 -4.98
CA ALA A 71 -7.29 -5.98 -4.55
C ALA A 71 -7.84 -4.69 -5.18
N PRO A 72 -9.17 -4.54 -5.33
CA PRO A 72 -9.76 -3.26 -5.68
C PRO A 72 -9.66 -2.31 -4.47
N VAL A 73 -9.29 -1.06 -4.72
CA VAL A 73 -9.16 -0.03 -3.68
C VAL A 73 -10.50 0.16 -2.96
N GLY A 74 -10.50 0.01 -1.65
CA GLY A 74 -11.67 0.21 -0.78
C GLY A 74 -11.49 1.37 0.19
N ASP A 75 -12.60 1.92 0.65
CA ASP A 75 -12.58 3.05 1.59
C ASP A 75 -12.14 2.67 3.01
N LYS A 76 -12.04 1.38 3.37
CA LYS A 76 -11.63 0.95 4.72
C LYS A 76 -10.31 0.19 4.76
N HIS A 77 -10.19 -0.96 4.10
CA HIS A 77 -9.00 -1.81 4.25
C HIS A 77 -7.72 -1.14 3.74
N THR A 78 -7.80 -0.32 2.69
CA THR A 78 -6.66 0.41 2.12
C THR A 78 -5.96 1.29 3.16
N ALA A 79 -6.70 1.89 4.09
CA ALA A 79 -6.13 2.71 5.16
C ALA A 79 -5.22 1.88 6.09
N LEU A 80 -5.54 0.60 6.31
CA LEU A 80 -4.77 -0.26 7.20
C LEU A 80 -3.42 -0.68 6.57
N PHE A 81 -3.40 -0.94 5.26
CA PHE A 81 -2.15 -1.16 4.52
C PHE A 81 -1.26 0.09 4.55
N LEU A 82 -1.85 1.26 4.28
CA LEU A 82 -1.14 2.53 4.33
C LEU A 82 -0.66 2.87 5.75
N LEU A 83 -1.39 2.48 6.80
CA LEU A 83 -0.95 2.68 8.19
C LEU A 83 0.29 1.87 8.51
N SER A 84 0.34 0.61 8.08
CA SER A 84 1.53 -0.23 8.29
C SER A 84 2.75 0.24 7.49
N LEU A 85 2.51 0.89 6.33
CA LEU A 85 3.58 1.43 5.48
C LEU A 85 4.07 2.84 5.89
N LEU A 86 3.15 3.71 6.35
CA LEU A 86 3.47 5.09 6.69
C LEU A 86 3.76 5.25 8.19
N GLY A 87 3.13 4.49 9.08
CA GLY A 87 3.53 4.41 10.48
C GLY A 87 2.77 5.31 11.45
N ALA A 88 2.02 6.31 10.98
CA ALA A 88 1.24 7.20 11.85
C ALA A 88 -0.13 7.53 11.25
N VAL A 89 -1.16 7.61 12.11
CA VAL A 89 -2.51 8.05 11.77
C VAL A 89 -3.03 9.03 12.83
N ALA A 90 -3.63 10.12 12.36
CA ALA A 90 -4.45 11.00 13.19
C ALA A 90 -5.90 10.90 12.71
N THR A 91 -6.81 10.59 13.62
CA THR A 91 -8.24 10.49 13.32
C THR A 91 -8.96 11.70 13.87
N THR A 92 -9.73 12.38 13.04
CA THR A 92 -10.59 13.51 13.43
C THR A 92 -11.99 13.33 12.88
N ASP A 93 -12.95 14.03 13.46
CA ASP A 93 -14.30 14.10 12.89
C ASP A 93 -14.22 14.76 11.51
N ASN A 94 -14.93 14.19 10.53
CA ASN A 94 -15.13 14.84 9.25
C ASN A 94 -15.98 16.10 9.44
N ALA A 95 -15.95 17.02 8.46
CA ALA A 95 -16.79 18.22 8.47
C ALA A 95 -18.30 17.95 8.36
N ASP A 96 -18.72 16.70 8.12
CA ASP A 96 -20.12 16.26 8.18
C ASP A 96 -20.73 16.46 9.57
N THR A 97 -22.06 16.63 9.62
CA THR A 97 -22.79 16.70 10.89
C THR A 97 -22.87 15.37 11.63
N ASP A 98 -22.68 14.25 10.92
CA ASP A 98 -22.59 12.92 11.50
C ASP A 98 -21.18 12.63 12.00
N VAL A 99 -21.00 12.68 13.32
CA VAL A 99 -19.72 12.42 13.99
C VAL A 99 -19.22 10.98 13.85
N THR A 100 -20.00 10.06 13.28
CA THR A 100 -19.50 8.71 12.95
C THR A 100 -18.58 8.71 11.73
N ILE A 101 -18.64 9.75 10.89
CA ILE A 101 -17.75 9.91 9.75
C ILE A 101 -16.44 10.56 10.18
N LYS A 102 -15.34 9.89 9.84
CA LYS A 102 -13.99 10.27 10.27
C LYS A 102 -13.09 10.56 9.09
N ASP A 103 -12.16 11.47 9.30
CA ASP A 103 -10.99 11.68 8.45
C ASP A 103 -9.76 11.09 9.13
N HIS A 104 -9.13 10.13 8.47
CA HIS A 104 -7.91 9.47 8.93
C HIS A 104 -6.72 10.00 8.13
N ALA A 105 -5.95 10.89 8.72
CA ALA A 105 -4.75 11.45 8.13
C ALA A 105 -3.53 10.56 8.43
N LEU A 106 -3.11 9.77 7.45
CA LEU A 106 -1.93 8.92 7.50
C LEU A 106 -0.69 9.70 7.07
N THR A 107 0.39 9.60 7.84
CA THR A 107 1.66 10.32 7.63
C THR A 107 2.85 9.44 7.97
N VAL A 108 4.05 9.84 7.53
CA VAL A 108 5.29 9.12 7.83
C VAL A 108 5.64 9.24 9.32
N GLY A 109 5.52 8.14 10.05
CA GLY A 109 5.97 8.01 11.43
C GLY A 109 7.50 7.99 11.51
N GLN A 110 8.06 8.76 12.45
CA GLN A 110 9.51 8.87 12.67
C GLN A 110 10.02 7.74 13.58
N SER A 111 9.63 6.51 13.25
CA SER A 111 10.01 5.28 13.94
C SER A 111 10.38 4.22 12.92
N ALA A 112 11.36 3.38 13.24
CA ALA A 112 11.70 2.19 12.45
C ALA A 112 10.78 0.98 12.77
N GLN A 113 9.79 1.19 13.65
CA GLN A 113 8.79 0.21 14.03
C GLN A 113 7.40 0.77 13.74
N HIS A 114 6.96 0.61 12.49
CA HIS A 114 5.60 0.97 12.11
C HIS A 114 4.59 -0.07 12.64
N PRO A 115 3.29 0.27 12.75
CA PRO A 115 2.28 -0.69 13.15
C PRO A 115 2.29 -1.94 12.27
N SER A 116 2.33 -3.10 12.90
CA SER A 116 2.28 -4.39 12.22
C SER A 116 0.84 -4.87 12.07
N LEU A 117 0.64 -5.74 11.08
CA LEU A 117 -0.64 -6.37 10.78
C LEU A 117 -0.60 -7.86 11.08
N SER A 118 -1.68 -8.40 11.65
CA SER A 118 -1.96 -9.82 11.58
C SER A 118 -2.59 -10.13 10.23
N MET A 119 -2.02 -11.10 9.52
CA MET A 119 -2.54 -11.58 8.24
C MET A 119 -3.20 -12.93 8.44
N PHE A 120 -4.36 -13.10 7.84
CA PHE A 120 -5.22 -14.25 8.02
C PHE A 120 -5.46 -14.92 6.67
N LEU A 121 -5.27 -16.22 6.59
CA LEU A 121 -5.59 -17.03 5.43
C LEU A 121 -6.60 -18.10 5.86
N ASP A 122 -7.82 -17.99 5.35
CA ASP A 122 -8.81 -19.07 5.40
C ASP A 122 -8.59 -19.94 4.16
N ASP A 123 -8.14 -21.18 4.38
CA ASP A 123 -7.88 -22.15 3.32
C ASP A 123 -8.77 -23.39 3.48
N PRO A 124 -10.02 -23.31 2.99
CA PRO A 124 -10.92 -24.47 2.99
C PRO A 124 -10.45 -25.59 2.05
N LEU A 125 -9.48 -25.34 1.15
CA LEU A 125 -8.95 -26.34 0.21
C LEU A 125 -7.90 -27.23 0.87
N GLY A 126 -7.04 -26.60 1.67
CA GLY A 126 -6.09 -27.23 2.59
C GLY A 126 -6.74 -27.76 3.87
N ALA A 127 -7.99 -27.36 4.14
CA ALA A 127 -8.74 -27.64 5.37
C ALA A 127 -8.00 -27.15 6.62
N GLN A 128 -7.23 -26.07 6.48
CA GLN A 128 -6.42 -25.51 7.55
C GLN A 128 -6.26 -24.00 7.34
N ASP A 129 -6.69 -23.24 8.34
CA ASP A 129 -6.50 -21.79 8.33
C ASP A 129 -5.19 -21.41 8.98
N TYR A 130 -4.66 -20.25 8.60
CA TYR A 130 -3.41 -19.73 9.12
C TYR A 130 -3.57 -18.28 9.57
N LYS A 131 -2.82 -17.93 10.61
CA LYS A 131 -2.57 -16.54 11.01
C LYS A 131 -1.08 -16.27 11.07
N HIS A 132 -0.66 -15.16 10.50
CA HIS A 132 0.72 -14.74 10.40
C HIS A 132 0.90 -13.45 11.21
N PRO A 133 1.68 -13.47 12.30
CA PRO A 133 1.98 -12.28 13.08
C PRO A 133 3.07 -11.43 12.44
N ASN A 134 3.21 -10.20 12.92
CA ASN A 134 4.22 -9.22 12.51
C ASN A 134 4.23 -8.92 11.00
N GLY A 135 3.06 -8.80 10.38
CA GLY A 135 2.93 -8.40 8.99
C GLY A 135 3.41 -6.96 8.78
N ALA A 136 4.47 -6.78 8.00
CA ALA A 136 5.01 -5.49 7.60
C ALA A 136 4.85 -5.31 6.08
N ILE A 137 4.36 -4.14 5.68
CA ILE A 137 4.17 -3.80 4.26
C ILE A 137 5.47 -3.25 3.68
N GLU A 138 5.98 -3.87 2.63
CA GLU A 138 7.18 -3.42 1.93
C GLU A 138 6.84 -2.43 0.81
N GLU A 139 5.75 -2.70 0.09
CA GLU A 139 5.35 -1.94 -1.09
C GLU A 139 3.84 -1.82 -1.14
N PHE A 140 3.36 -0.61 -1.45
CA PHE A 140 1.98 -0.34 -1.80
C PHE A 140 1.97 0.44 -3.12
N SER A 141 1.17 -0.01 -4.08
CA SER A 141 0.98 0.72 -5.33
C SER A 141 -0.49 0.82 -5.70
N ILE A 142 -0.87 1.96 -6.28
CA ILE A 142 -2.20 2.19 -6.85
C ILE A 142 -2.02 2.46 -8.33
N LYS A 143 -2.78 1.74 -9.15
CA LYS A 143 -2.83 1.93 -10.60
C LYS A 143 -4.21 2.40 -11.01
N TYR A 144 -4.20 3.47 -11.80
CA TYR A 144 -5.36 4.07 -12.41
C TYR A 144 -5.25 3.97 -13.93
N GLU A 145 -6.30 3.47 -14.57
CA GLU A 145 -6.46 3.44 -16.01
C GLU A 145 -7.92 3.73 -16.37
N VAL A 146 -8.15 4.54 -17.41
CA VAL A 146 -9.51 4.88 -17.85
C VAL A 146 -10.29 3.61 -18.21
N GLY A 147 -11.48 3.46 -17.64
CA GLY A 147 -12.40 2.35 -17.95
C GLY A 147 -12.15 1.08 -17.13
N LYS A 148 -11.23 1.12 -16.15
CA LYS A 148 -10.98 0.02 -15.20
C LYS A 148 -11.34 0.44 -13.77
N ILE A 149 -11.53 -0.58 -12.92
CA ILE A 149 -11.60 -0.39 -11.46
C ILE A 149 -10.19 -0.05 -10.96
N LEU A 150 -10.06 0.83 -9.97
CA LEU A 150 -8.77 1.09 -9.38
C LEU A 150 -8.32 -0.13 -8.57
N GLU A 151 -7.13 -0.63 -8.89
CA GLU A 151 -6.51 -1.75 -8.20
C GLU A 151 -5.31 -1.26 -7.39
N GLU A 152 -5.19 -1.81 -6.19
CA GLU A 152 -4.01 -1.73 -5.35
C GLU A 152 -3.22 -3.04 -5.40
N GLU A 153 -1.91 -2.92 -5.27
CA GLU A 153 -0.99 -4.05 -5.13
C GLU A 153 -0.12 -3.81 -3.91
N VAL A 154 -0.14 -4.77 -2.99
CA VAL A 154 0.54 -4.72 -1.71
C VAL A 154 1.52 -5.88 -1.61
N LYS A 155 2.77 -5.61 -1.28
CA LYS A 155 3.77 -6.64 -0.96
C LYS A 155 4.13 -6.57 0.51
N PHE A 156 4.30 -7.72 1.13
CA PHE A 156 4.47 -7.81 2.56
C PHE A 156 5.34 -8.97 2.99
N LYS A 157 5.90 -8.83 4.20
CA LYS A 157 6.55 -9.91 4.95
C LYS A 157 5.85 -10.11 6.28
N SER A 158 5.87 -11.33 6.79
CA SER A 158 5.35 -11.68 8.12
C SER A 158 6.15 -12.84 8.71
N ARG A 159 5.93 -13.13 9.99
CA ARG A 159 6.44 -14.36 10.60
C ARG A 159 5.69 -15.57 10.02
N ALA A 160 6.32 -16.75 10.15
CA ALA A 160 5.70 -18.01 9.75
C ALA A 160 4.31 -18.20 10.38
N GLY A 161 3.41 -18.86 9.64
CA GLY A 161 2.02 -19.00 10.05
C GLY A 161 1.86 -19.95 11.22
N ALA A 162 0.88 -19.66 12.06
CA ALA A 162 0.33 -20.62 13.01
C ALA A 162 -1.07 -21.02 12.59
N THR A 163 -1.43 -22.28 12.82
CA THR A 163 -2.78 -22.79 12.56
C THR A 163 -3.83 -22.01 13.34
N ALA A 164 -4.95 -21.69 12.69
CA ALA A 164 -6.06 -20.97 13.27
C ALA A 164 -7.40 -21.66 12.92
N THR A 165 -8.48 -21.11 13.46
CA THR A 165 -9.84 -21.40 13.02
C THR A 165 -10.50 -20.06 12.75
N LEU A 166 -10.84 -19.82 11.50
CA LEU A 166 -11.32 -18.54 11.03
C LEU A 166 -12.78 -18.66 10.57
N THR A 167 -13.47 -17.52 10.53
CA THR A 167 -14.83 -17.45 9.99
C THR A 167 -14.91 -16.18 9.17
N PRO A 168 -14.52 -16.23 7.89
CA PRO A 168 -14.48 -15.05 7.05
C PRO A 168 -15.83 -14.35 6.93
N ALA A 169 -15.81 -13.03 7.09
CA ALA A 169 -16.98 -12.18 6.92
C ALA A 169 -16.57 -10.90 6.19
N MET A 170 -16.87 -10.83 4.90
CA MET A 170 -16.51 -9.68 4.07
C MET A 170 -17.28 -8.43 4.50
N THR A 171 -16.54 -7.38 4.87
CA THR A 171 -17.11 -6.06 5.16
C THR A 171 -17.49 -5.40 3.85
N VAL A 172 -18.67 -4.78 3.80
CA VAL A 172 -19.05 -3.97 2.64
C VAL A 172 -18.25 -2.66 2.66
N GLU A 173 -17.60 -2.39 1.54
CA GLU A 173 -16.76 -1.21 1.30
C GLU A 173 -17.16 -0.51 0.01
N ASN A 174 -16.94 0.79 -0.01
CA ASN A 174 -17.12 1.63 -1.17
C ASN A 174 -15.88 1.54 -2.05
N LYS A 175 -16.09 1.19 -3.31
CA LYS A 175 -15.01 1.02 -4.29
C LYS A 175 -14.84 2.29 -5.11
N PHE A 176 -13.62 2.51 -5.58
CA PHE A 176 -13.29 3.63 -6.43
C PHE A 176 -13.17 3.21 -7.90
N LEU A 177 -13.85 3.94 -8.76
CA LEU A 177 -13.84 3.76 -10.21
C LEU A 177 -13.00 4.85 -10.89
N SER A 178 -12.68 4.65 -12.17
CA SER A 178 -11.87 5.60 -12.89
C SER A 178 -12.46 7.03 -12.94
N GLN A 179 -13.78 7.18 -12.81
CA GLN A 179 -14.44 8.49 -12.82
C GLN A 179 -14.27 9.27 -11.50
N HIS A 180 -13.91 8.61 -10.41
CA HIS A 180 -13.78 9.21 -9.08
C HIS A 180 -12.41 9.86 -8.85
N ALA A 181 -11.43 9.61 -9.72
CA ALA A 181 -10.09 10.13 -9.56
C ALA A 181 -9.92 11.52 -10.19
N THR A 182 -9.33 12.43 -9.43
CA THR A 182 -8.88 13.73 -9.93
C THR A 182 -7.41 13.95 -9.57
N PHE A 183 -6.69 14.62 -10.46
CA PHE A 183 -5.28 14.95 -10.26
C PHE A 183 -5.10 16.46 -10.27
N LYS A 184 -4.37 16.99 -9.27
CA LYS A 184 -4.05 18.42 -9.17
C LYS A 184 -2.56 18.61 -8.94
N MET A 185 -2.05 19.74 -9.42
CA MET A 185 -0.67 20.17 -9.21
C MET A 185 -0.65 21.64 -8.77
N ALA A 186 0.17 21.95 -7.77
CA ALA A 186 0.36 23.30 -7.26
C ALA A 186 1.85 23.60 -7.01
N ALA A 187 2.16 24.86 -6.72
CA ALA A 187 3.53 25.26 -6.35
C ALA A 187 3.95 24.72 -4.98
N ASN A 188 3.00 24.55 -4.06
CA ASN A 188 3.21 24.05 -2.70
C ASN A 188 1.92 23.38 -2.19
N LEU A 189 2.00 22.70 -1.05
CA LEU A 189 0.90 21.93 -0.48
C LEU A 189 -0.36 22.78 -0.25
N ALA A 190 -0.20 23.99 0.29
CA ALA A 190 -1.31 24.92 0.55
C ALA A 190 -2.07 25.36 -0.73
N GLY A 191 -1.40 25.36 -1.89
CA GLY A 191 -2.01 25.73 -3.16
C GLY A 191 -2.89 24.65 -3.79
N LEU A 192 -2.87 23.41 -3.28
CA LEU A 192 -3.59 22.28 -3.88
C LEU A 192 -5.11 22.43 -3.82
N ASP A 193 -5.64 23.08 -2.78
CA ASP A 193 -7.08 23.27 -2.63
C ASP A 193 -7.66 24.17 -3.73
N ALA A 194 -6.91 25.22 -4.12
CA ALA A 194 -7.28 26.15 -5.18
C ALA A 194 -6.82 25.70 -6.58
N ALA A 195 -6.02 24.64 -6.69
CA ALA A 195 -5.50 24.17 -7.97
C ALA A 195 -6.60 23.56 -8.85
N SER A 196 -6.53 23.86 -10.15
CA SER A 196 -7.40 23.24 -11.15
C SER A 196 -6.98 21.80 -11.42
N ALA A 197 -7.97 20.93 -11.65
CA ALA A 197 -7.70 19.54 -12.01
C ALA A 197 -7.07 19.43 -13.40
N VAL A 198 -6.01 18.63 -13.51
CA VAL A 198 -5.36 18.31 -14.79
C VAL A 198 -5.90 16.98 -15.28
N LYS A 199 -6.27 16.93 -16.56
CA LYS A 199 -6.83 15.72 -17.18
C LYS A 199 -5.71 14.74 -17.52
N ILE A 200 -5.69 13.62 -16.82
CA ILE A 200 -4.75 12.52 -17.03
C ILE A 200 -5.44 11.29 -17.62
N LYS A 201 -4.68 10.41 -18.25
CA LYS A 201 -5.16 9.15 -18.86
C LYS A 201 -4.79 7.94 -18.00
N SER A 202 -3.61 7.94 -17.41
CA SER A 202 -3.20 6.88 -16.49
C SER A 202 -2.34 7.47 -15.38
N PHE A 203 -2.32 6.78 -14.25
CA PHE A 203 -1.48 7.12 -13.13
C PHE A 203 -1.05 5.86 -12.39
N ASN A 204 0.21 5.84 -11.96
CA ASN A 204 0.76 4.80 -11.11
C ASN A 204 1.49 5.47 -9.95
N LEU A 205 1.06 5.21 -8.71
CA LEU A 205 1.80 5.57 -7.51
C LEU A 205 2.42 4.33 -6.91
N LYS A 206 3.68 4.43 -6.49
CA LYS A 206 4.34 3.41 -5.69
C LYS A 206 4.96 4.04 -4.45
N ILE A 207 4.61 3.51 -3.30
CA ILE A 207 5.21 3.80 -2.01
C ILE A 207 5.93 2.53 -1.58
N SER A 208 7.24 2.59 -1.39
CA SER A 208 8.04 1.43 -1.02
C SER A 208 9.02 1.77 0.08
N GLN A 209 9.25 0.84 0.99
CA GLN A 209 10.29 0.90 2.00
C GLN A 209 11.11 -0.38 1.96
N LYS A 210 12.37 -0.29 2.40
CA LYS A 210 13.18 -1.48 2.62
C LYS A 210 12.81 -2.06 4.00
N LEU A 211 12.53 -3.36 4.06
CA LEU A 211 12.42 -4.07 5.33
C LEU A 211 13.74 -4.78 5.62
N GLU A 212 14.26 -4.62 6.83
CA GLU A 212 15.41 -5.38 7.32
C GLU A 212 14.95 -6.42 8.33
N ASP A 213 15.24 -7.69 8.03
CA ASP A 213 14.85 -8.80 8.90
C ASP A 213 15.82 -8.88 10.09
N ASP A 214 15.33 -8.66 11.31
CA ASP A 214 16.13 -8.77 12.52
C ASP A 214 16.07 -10.20 13.06
N TYR A 215 17.23 -10.86 13.14
CA TYR A 215 17.37 -12.22 13.64
C TYR A 215 18.26 -12.23 14.88
N VAL A 216 17.75 -12.82 15.94
CA VAL A 216 18.46 -12.98 17.22
C VAL A 216 18.82 -14.44 17.46
N LEU A 217 19.86 -14.67 18.26
CA LEU A 217 20.28 -16.04 18.62
C LEU A 217 19.17 -16.76 19.41
N GLY A 218 18.96 -18.04 19.10
CA GLY A 218 17.98 -18.89 19.79
C GLY A 218 16.61 -18.98 19.11
N SER A 219 16.40 -18.29 17.99
CA SER A 219 15.19 -18.38 17.16
C SER A 219 15.54 -18.54 15.69
N ALA A 220 14.78 -19.36 14.98
CA ALA A 220 14.80 -19.40 13.51
C ALA A 220 13.76 -18.46 12.89
N SER A 221 12.89 -17.83 13.68
CA SER A 221 11.94 -16.81 13.21
C SER A 221 12.51 -15.41 13.45
N PRO A 222 12.25 -14.44 12.55
CA PRO A 222 12.68 -13.06 12.76
C PRO A 222 12.05 -12.48 14.03
N ASP A 223 12.87 -11.78 14.82
CA ASP A 223 12.42 -11.05 16.00
C ASP A 223 11.60 -9.83 15.58
N ASP A 224 12.05 -9.10 14.55
CA ASP A 224 11.28 -8.00 14.00
C ASP A 224 11.56 -7.76 12.50
N PHE A 225 10.71 -6.96 11.87
CA PHE A 225 10.96 -6.38 10.55
C PHE A 225 11.15 -4.87 10.71
N ILE A 226 12.38 -4.40 10.53
CA ILE A 226 12.73 -3.00 10.77
C ILE A 226 12.46 -2.19 9.49
N ASN A 227 11.69 -1.11 9.64
CA ASN A 227 11.29 -0.22 8.55
C ASN A 227 12.42 0.74 8.17
N GLY A 228 12.83 0.72 6.91
CA GLY A 228 13.72 1.72 6.31
C GLY A 228 13.01 3.00 5.86
N GLY A 229 13.76 3.93 5.28
CA GLY A 229 13.21 5.18 4.77
C GLY A 229 12.27 4.97 3.56
N PRO A 230 11.05 5.53 3.57
CA PRO A 230 10.11 5.36 2.48
C PRO A 230 10.54 6.13 1.23
N THR A 231 10.36 5.51 0.08
CA THR A 231 10.55 6.09 -1.25
C THR A 231 9.20 6.12 -1.97
N ILE A 232 8.86 7.28 -2.54
CA ILE A 232 7.62 7.47 -3.29
C ILE A 232 7.96 7.88 -4.71
N GLU A 233 7.53 7.06 -5.64
CA GLU A 233 7.74 7.23 -7.08
C GLU A 233 6.42 7.07 -7.79
N GLY A 234 6.26 7.75 -8.92
CA GLY A 234 5.06 7.58 -9.71
C GLY A 234 5.23 8.01 -11.15
N GLU A 235 4.23 7.63 -11.93
CA GLU A 235 4.15 7.89 -13.36
C GLU A 235 2.76 8.41 -13.72
N ILE A 236 2.72 9.43 -14.57
CA ILE A 236 1.50 10.03 -15.08
C ILE A 236 1.57 10.06 -16.60
N GLU A 237 0.49 9.62 -17.24
CA GLU A 237 0.31 9.79 -18.67
C GLU A 237 -0.83 10.78 -18.93
N ALA A 238 -0.58 11.76 -19.80
CA ALA A 238 -1.57 12.75 -20.19
C ALA A 238 -1.51 13.03 -21.69
N ILE A 239 -2.60 13.57 -22.24
CA ILE A 239 -2.57 14.15 -23.58
C ILE A 239 -1.73 15.42 -23.53
N TRP A 240 -0.83 15.61 -24.50
CA TRP A 240 -0.08 16.85 -24.63
C TRP A 240 -1.01 17.99 -25.07
N GLN A 241 -1.09 19.07 -24.27
CA GLN A 241 -1.90 20.25 -24.60
C GLN A 241 -1.06 21.52 -24.73
N ASN A 242 -0.11 21.73 -23.82
CA ASN A 242 0.79 22.89 -23.85
C ASN A 242 2.13 22.56 -23.16
N GLU A 243 3.11 23.47 -23.24
CA GLU A 243 4.40 23.29 -22.58
C GLU A 243 4.39 23.64 -21.09
N THR A 244 3.52 24.58 -20.67
CA THR A 244 3.47 25.10 -19.31
C THR A 244 2.96 24.11 -18.28
N ASP A 245 2.15 23.12 -18.69
CA ASP A 245 1.57 22.12 -17.80
C ASP A 245 2.65 21.26 -17.15
N PHE A 246 3.72 20.94 -17.88
CA PHE A 246 4.67 19.91 -17.46
C PHE A 246 6.11 20.21 -17.88
N LYS A 247 6.32 20.53 -19.16
CA LYS A 247 7.66 20.72 -19.74
C LYS A 247 8.41 21.89 -19.11
N THR A 248 7.75 23.01 -18.84
CA THR A 248 8.38 24.16 -18.18
C THR A 248 8.85 23.81 -16.76
N ALA A 249 8.00 23.14 -15.97
CA ALA A 249 8.36 22.73 -14.61
C ALA A 249 9.48 21.68 -14.61
N PHE A 250 9.45 20.74 -15.56
CA PHE A 250 10.49 19.71 -15.73
C PHE A 250 11.86 20.31 -16.09
N LEU A 251 11.94 21.12 -17.15
CA LEU A 251 13.20 21.72 -17.60
C LEU A 251 13.81 22.69 -16.57
N ALA A 252 12.96 23.35 -15.78
CA ALA A 252 13.41 24.24 -14.71
C ALA A 252 13.74 23.49 -13.40
N GLY A 253 13.49 22.18 -13.32
CA GLY A 253 13.65 21.41 -12.07
C GLY A 253 12.78 21.95 -10.92
N THR A 254 11.64 22.57 -11.24
CA THR A 254 10.79 23.23 -10.24
C THR A 254 10.04 22.20 -9.42
N GLN A 255 10.18 22.29 -8.11
CA GLN A 255 9.44 21.46 -7.16
C GLN A 255 7.96 21.84 -7.16
N LYS A 256 7.09 20.83 -7.13
CA LYS A 256 5.63 20.99 -7.12
C LYS A 256 5.01 20.14 -6.01
N ALA A 257 3.82 20.50 -5.58
CA ALA A 257 2.97 19.61 -4.78
C ALA A 257 1.96 18.92 -5.71
N LEU A 258 1.65 17.65 -5.44
CA LEU A 258 0.69 16.86 -6.21
C LEU A 258 -0.42 16.36 -5.30
N ARG A 259 -1.65 16.29 -5.83
CA ARG A 259 -2.79 15.64 -5.18
C ARG A 259 -3.40 14.63 -6.13
N ILE A 260 -3.61 13.42 -5.63
CA ILE A 260 -4.53 12.44 -6.21
C ILE A 260 -5.71 12.31 -5.27
N ASP A 261 -6.90 12.65 -5.74
CA ASP A 261 -8.11 12.63 -4.94
C ASP A 261 -9.11 11.65 -5.56
N LEU A 262 -9.35 10.55 -4.85
CA LEU A 262 -10.32 9.52 -5.20
C LEU A 262 -11.57 9.75 -4.38
N LYS A 263 -12.58 10.41 -4.95
CA LYS A 263 -13.82 10.75 -4.25
C LYS A 263 -15.03 10.12 -4.91
N ASN A 264 -15.69 9.21 -4.21
CA ASN A 264 -16.87 8.53 -4.74
C ASN A 264 -18.14 9.33 -4.41
N THR A 265 -18.51 10.25 -5.31
CA THR A 265 -19.71 11.09 -5.17
C THR A 265 -21.02 10.36 -5.43
N ASP A 266 -20.97 9.11 -5.91
CA ASP A 266 -22.16 8.29 -6.18
C ASP A 266 -22.75 7.71 -4.87
N VAL A 267 -21.99 7.76 -3.77
CA VAL A 267 -22.38 7.27 -2.45
C VAL A 267 -22.25 8.38 -1.42
N THR A 268 -23.33 8.68 -0.72
CA THR A 268 -23.31 9.52 0.48
C THR A 268 -23.10 8.67 1.72
N ILE A 269 -22.14 9.05 2.55
CA ILE A 269 -21.93 8.51 3.90
C ILE A 269 -22.26 9.60 4.93
N GLY A 270 -22.85 9.22 6.05
CA GLY A 270 -23.38 10.20 7.02
C GLY A 270 -24.50 11.03 6.40
N THR A 271 -24.37 12.36 6.48
CA THR A 271 -25.41 13.29 6.01
C THR A 271 -25.15 13.81 4.59
N ALA A 272 -23.91 14.18 4.28
CA ALA A 272 -23.49 14.82 3.04
C ALA A 272 -22.06 14.44 2.59
N ALA A 273 -21.28 13.75 3.43
CA ALA A 273 -19.94 13.29 3.08
C ALA A 273 -19.95 12.18 2.02
N ASN A 274 -18.79 11.96 1.41
CA ASN A 274 -18.55 10.89 0.45
C ASN A 274 -17.29 10.12 0.85
N PRO A 275 -17.19 8.82 0.55
CA PRO A 275 -15.94 8.08 0.69
C PRO A 275 -14.84 8.73 -0.14
N GLU A 276 -13.68 8.98 0.48
CA GLU A 276 -12.57 9.71 -0.14
C GLU A 276 -11.23 9.08 0.24
N ILE A 277 -10.33 8.91 -0.73
CA ILE A 277 -8.90 8.66 -0.50
C ILE A 277 -8.13 9.77 -1.21
N LYS A 278 -7.58 10.69 -0.43
CA LYS A 278 -6.84 11.85 -0.91
C LYS A 278 -5.37 11.73 -0.55
N ILE A 279 -4.52 11.62 -1.56
CA ILE A 279 -3.07 11.48 -1.44
C ILE A 279 -2.41 12.80 -1.83
N ASP A 280 -1.82 13.46 -0.85
CA ASP A 280 -1.10 14.72 -1.00
C ASP A 280 0.40 14.50 -0.88
N LEU A 281 1.13 14.81 -1.94
CA LEU A 281 2.60 14.80 -1.97
C LEU A 281 3.07 16.25 -1.83
N ALA A 282 3.75 16.55 -0.72
CA ALA A 282 4.11 17.92 -0.37
C ALA A 282 5.15 18.53 -1.33
N LYS A 283 6.10 17.70 -1.80
CA LYS A 283 7.18 18.14 -2.66
C LYS A 283 7.61 17.04 -3.61
N VAL A 284 7.49 17.30 -4.89
CA VAL A 284 7.72 16.38 -6.00
C VAL A 284 8.62 17.04 -7.04
N THR A 285 9.58 16.26 -7.55
CA THR A 285 10.41 16.63 -8.69
C THR A 285 10.13 15.68 -9.84
N PHE A 286 10.01 16.23 -11.05
CA PHE A 286 9.88 15.45 -12.28
C PHE A 286 11.27 14.97 -12.75
N ASN A 287 11.41 13.68 -12.97
CA ASN A 287 12.70 13.05 -13.27
C ASN A 287 12.84 12.72 -14.76
N ALA A 288 11.75 12.38 -15.42
CA ALA A 288 11.71 12.21 -16.86
C ALA A 288 10.39 12.74 -17.43
N LEU A 289 10.48 13.32 -18.61
CA LEU A 289 9.34 13.68 -19.44
C LEU A 289 9.62 13.14 -20.84
N THR A 290 8.75 12.26 -21.33
CA THR A 290 8.80 11.77 -22.70
C THR A 290 7.54 12.22 -23.43
N LYS A 291 7.69 12.50 -24.74
CA LYS A 291 6.59 12.90 -25.61
C LYS A 291 6.56 11.94 -26.79
N ALA A 292 5.56 11.07 -26.82
CA ALA A 292 5.38 10.13 -27.93
C ALA A 292 4.64 10.85 -29.07
N VAL A 293 5.32 11.03 -30.20
CA VAL A 293 4.72 11.58 -31.42
C VAL A 293 4.64 10.46 -32.44
N LYS A 294 3.43 9.99 -32.71
CA LYS A 294 3.13 9.04 -33.78
C LYS A 294 2.22 9.75 -34.80
N ILE A 295 2.39 9.44 -36.08
CA ILE A 295 1.76 10.20 -37.18
C ILE A 295 0.23 10.14 -37.11
N ASP A 296 -0.34 9.01 -36.69
CA ASP A 296 -1.80 8.78 -36.68
C ASP A 296 -2.43 8.81 -35.27
N ASP A 297 -1.63 8.99 -34.21
CA ASP A 297 -2.13 8.99 -32.83
C ASP A 297 -2.12 10.38 -32.20
N VAL A 298 -2.98 10.57 -31.21
CA VAL A 298 -2.92 11.75 -30.33
C VAL A 298 -1.57 11.75 -29.60
N VAL A 299 -0.94 12.92 -29.56
CA VAL A 299 0.35 13.09 -28.89
C VAL A 299 0.20 12.94 -27.38
N MET A 300 0.86 11.93 -26.83
CA MET A 300 0.87 11.62 -25.41
C MET A 300 2.17 12.10 -24.76
N GLN A 301 2.09 12.44 -23.48
CA GLN A 301 3.25 12.73 -22.66
C GLN A 301 3.23 11.86 -21.41
N THR A 302 4.38 11.30 -21.07
CA THR A 302 4.59 10.49 -19.87
C THR A 302 5.58 11.19 -18.97
N LEU A 303 5.19 11.37 -17.72
CA LEU A 303 5.98 11.99 -16.67
C LEU A 303 6.29 10.98 -15.57
N SER A 304 7.56 10.81 -15.25
CA SER A 304 7.96 10.15 -14.01
C SER A 304 8.35 11.18 -12.95
N PHE A 305 7.99 10.91 -11.71
CA PHE A 305 8.24 11.82 -10.61
C PHE A 305 8.69 11.08 -9.35
N LYS A 306 9.38 11.81 -8.49
CA LYS A 306 9.79 11.33 -7.17
C LYS A 306 9.41 12.35 -6.11
N ALA A 307 8.74 11.89 -5.05
CA ALA A 307 8.44 12.74 -3.91
C ALA A 307 9.63 12.81 -2.96
N SER A 308 9.70 13.91 -2.21
CA SER A 308 10.76 14.17 -1.23
C SER A 308 10.19 14.94 -0.05
N TYR A 309 10.92 14.93 1.06
CA TYR A 309 10.51 15.67 2.25
C TYR A 309 10.54 17.19 2.01
N SER A 310 9.43 17.86 2.32
CA SER A 310 9.34 19.32 2.36
C SER A 310 9.70 19.79 3.76
N THR A 311 10.78 20.57 3.89
CA THR A 311 11.15 21.21 5.16
C THR A 311 10.19 22.34 5.54
N ALA A 312 9.53 22.95 4.55
CA ALA A 312 8.55 24.00 4.78
C ALA A 312 7.24 23.44 5.36
N ASP A 313 6.75 22.33 4.79
CA ASP A 313 5.50 21.69 5.23
C ASP A 313 5.73 20.64 6.32
N SER A 314 7.00 20.32 6.63
CA SER A 314 7.44 19.25 7.53
C SER A 314 6.83 17.88 7.22
N LYS A 315 6.57 17.61 5.93
CA LYS A 315 5.85 16.42 5.45
C LYS A 315 6.41 15.99 4.09
N MET A 316 6.30 14.70 3.81
CA MET A 316 6.56 14.13 2.48
C MET A 316 5.25 13.77 1.79
N ILE A 317 4.39 13.04 2.50
CA ILE A 317 3.08 12.57 2.06
C ILE A 317 2.07 12.72 3.19
N VAL A 318 0.82 13.02 2.84
CA VAL A 318 -0.36 12.84 3.69
C VAL A 318 -1.39 12.06 2.88
N VAL A 319 -1.86 10.94 3.40
CA VAL A 319 -3.03 10.27 2.83
C VAL A 319 -4.20 10.49 3.78
N THR A 320 -5.26 11.12 3.31
CA THR A 320 -6.49 11.29 4.08
C THR A 320 -7.52 10.30 3.57
N VAL A 321 -7.99 9.42 4.44
CA VAL A 321 -9.08 8.48 4.13
C VAL A 321 -10.33 8.91 4.89
N THR A 322 -11.43 9.13 4.19
CA THR A 322 -12.72 9.51 4.77
C THR A 322 -13.68 8.33 4.68
N ASN A 323 -14.12 7.82 5.84
CA ASN A 323 -15.05 6.68 5.93
C ASN A 323 -15.79 6.69 7.31
N ALA A 324 -16.58 5.66 7.58
CA ALA A 324 -17.30 5.48 8.85
C ALA A 324 -16.55 4.60 9.89
N GLN A 325 -15.26 4.32 9.67
CA GLN A 325 -14.45 3.57 10.63
C GLN A 325 -14.08 4.49 11.79
N ALA A 326 -14.36 4.09 13.03
CA ALA A 326 -14.10 4.94 14.19
C ALA A 326 -12.60 5.21 14.41
N SER A 327 -11.75 4.22 14.13
CA SER A 327 -10.29 4.29 14.28
C SER A 327 -9.57 3.15 13.54
N TYR A 328 -8.28 3.37 13.26
CA TYR A 328 -7.34 2.37 12.75
C TYR A 328 -6.20 2.11 13.72
#